data_AF-A0A832SXF3-F1
#
_entry.id   AF-A0A832SXF3-F1
#
_cell.length_a   1.000
_cell.length_b   1.000
_cell.length_c   1.000
_cell.angle_alpha   90.00
_cell.angle_beta   90.00
_cell.angle_gamma   90.00
#
_symmetry.space_group_name_H-M   'P 1'
#
loop_
_entity.id
_entity.type
_entity.pdbx_description
1 polymer ?
#
loop_
_entity_poly.entity_id
_entity_poly.type
_entity_poly.pdbx_seq_one_letter_code
_entity_poly.pdbx_strand_id
1 'polypeptide(L)'
;QGLIGSDFEDYLVKIMEGEGSFNVEGREFDGRLGNRWWEAKSGKYWEFIENNHKQFDKFKPDMGNRLDIALRNDATYELFSNTPIPEIVKEWLKKKSIIYTELLY
;
A
#
# COMPACT_ATOMS: atom_id res chain seq x y z
N GLN A 1 -5.02 20.47 3.62
CA GLN A 1 -5.83 19.28 3.96
C GLN A 1 -5.57 18.28 2.86
N GLY A 2 -4.84 17.21 3.17
CA GLY A 2 -4.49 16.16 2.19
C GLY A 2 -5.57 15.09 2.13
N LEU A 3 -5.52 14.24 1.11
CA LEU A 3 -6.37 13.05 0.96
C LEU A 3 -6.07 12.06 2.11
N ILE A 4 -7.02 11.66 2.93
CA ILE A 4 -6.75 10.77 4.08
C ILE A 4 -7.71 9.58 4.05
N GLY A 5 -7.19 8.39 4.32
CA GLY A 5 -7.96 7.14 4.30
C GLY A 5 -8.65 6.93 2.95
N SER A 6 -9.96 6.71 2.99
CA SER A 6 -10.80 6.46 1.82
C SER A 6 -10.69 7.56 0.76
N ASP A 7 -10.48 8.82 1.13
CA ASP A 7 -10.32 9.91 0.15
C ASP A 7 -9.08 9.70 -0.74
N PHE A 8 -8.02 9.10 -0.18
CA PHE A 8 -6.81 8.77 -0.95
C PHE A 8 -7.02 7.53 -1.82
N GLU A 9 -7.74 6.53 -1.30
CA GLU A 9 -8.10 5.33 -2.07
C GLU A 9 -8.99 5.70 -3.27
N ASP A 10 -10.05 6.49 -3.06
CA ASP A 10 -10.94 6.99 -4.10
C ASP A 10 -10.20 7.82 -5.14
N TYR A 11 -9.25 8.64 -4.69
CA TYR A 11 -8.37 9.40 -5.59
C TYR A 11 -7.53 8.47 -6.46
N LEU A 12 -6.89 7.44 -5.88
CA LEU A 12 -6.11 6.46 -6.63
C LEU A 12 -6.97 5.73 -7.66
N VAL A 13 -8.14 5.25 -7.26
CA VAL A 13 -9.10 4.59 -8.16
C VAL A 13 -9.44 5.51 -9.34
N LYS A 14 -9.72 6.79 -9.06
CA LYS A 14 -10.07 7.78 -10.09
C LYS A 14 -8.91 8.05 -11.06
N ILE A 15 -7.69 8.26 -10.58
CA ILE A 15 -6.56 8.60 -11.47
C ILE A 15 -6.02 7.39 -12.23
N MET A 16 -6.17 6.20 -11.65
CA MET A 16 -5.72 4.94 -12.26
C MET A 16 -6.78 4.32 -13.17
N GLU A 17 -8.01 4.87 -13.18
CA GLU A 17 -9.18 4.27 -13.83
C GLU A 17 -9.39 2.81 -13.41
N GLY A 18 -9.11 2.53 -12.13
CA GLY A 18 -9.14 1.20 -11.55
C GLY A 18 -10.43 0.87 -10.81
N GLU A 19 -10.37 -0.19 -10.03
CA GLU A 19 -11.39 -0.64 -9.10
C GLU A 19 -10.92 -0.38 -7.66
N GLY A 20 -11.86 -0.03 -6.78
CA GLY A 20 -11.62 0.15 -5.35
C GLY A 20 -11.37 -1.17 -4.62
N SER A 21 -11.58 -1.17 -3.30
CA SER A 21 -11.17 -2.29 -2.47
C SER A 21 -11.79 -3.61 -2.92
N PHE A 22 -11.00 -4.68 -2.83
CA PHE A 22 -11.41 -6.02 -3.24
C PHE A 22 -10.79 -7.07 -2.32
N ASN A 23 -11.43 -8.23 -2.22
CA ASN A 23 -10.97 -9.33 -1.38
C ASN A 23 -10.48 -10.51 -2.24
N VAL A 24 -9.28 -10.99 -1.93
CA VAL A 24 -8.71 -12.23 -2.51
C VAL A 24 -8.15 -13.07 -1.38
N GLU A 25 -8.56 -14.33 -1.34
CA GLU A 25 -8.08 -15.31 -0.34
C GLU A 25 -8.22 -14.82 1.12
N GLY A 26 -9.28 -14.06 1.41
CA GLY A 26 -9.53 -13.52 2.75
C GLY A 26 -8.68 -12.29 3.11
N ARG A 27 -7.93 -11.72 2.16
CA ARG A 27 -7.23 -10.43 2.32
C ARG A 27 -7.86 -9.35 1.48
N GLU A 28 -8.05 -8.19 2.11
CA GLU A 28 -8.48 -6.97 1.45
C GLU A 28 -7.27 -6.19 0.94
N PHE A 29 -7.41 -5.69 -0.28
CA PHE A 29 -6.48 -4.80 -0.96
C PHE A 29 -7.21 -3.49 -1.25
N ASP A 30 -6.49 -2.37 -1.20
CA ASP A 30 -7.10 -1.03 -1.31
C ASP A 30 -7.53 -0.69 -2.75
N GLY A 31 -6.97 -1.35 -3.77
CA GLY A 31 -7.47 -1.26 -5.14
C GLY A 31 -6.68 -2.03 -6.20
N ARG A 32 -7.23 -2.09 -7.42
CA ARG A 32 -6.60 -2.79 -8.56
C ARG A 32 -6.93 -2.19 -9.93
N LEU A 33 -6.09 -2.49 -10.91
CA LEU A 33 -6.36 -2.34 -12.33
C LEU A 33 -5.85 -3.59 -13.05
N GLY A 34 -6.77 -4.48 -13.44
CA GLY A 34 -6.41 -5.78 -13.99
C GLY A 34 -5.52 -6.58 -13.02
N ASN A 35 -4.29 -6.88 -13.43
CA ASN A 35 -3.30 -7.59 -12.63
C ASN A 35 -2.37 -6.67 -11.82
N ARG A 36 -2.65 -5.36 -11.75
CA ARG A 36 -1.87 -4.40 -10.96
C ARG A 36 -2.62 -4.06 -9.68
N TRP A 37 -2.16 -4.54 -8.53
CA TRP A 37 -2.85 -4.39 -7.24
C TRP A 37 -2.05 -3.51 -6.29
N TRP A 38 -2.72 -2.78 -5.39
CA TRP A 38 -2.03 -1.85 -4.50
C TRP A 38 -2.63 -1.73 -3.11
N GLU A 39 -1.78 -1.22 -2.20
CA GLU A 39 -2.18 -0.58 -0.94
C GLU A 39 -1.97 0.93 -1.02
N ALA A 40 -2.80 1.67 -0.30
CA ALA A 40 -2.77 3.10 -0.14
C ALA A 40 -2.48 3.44 1.33
N LYS A 41 -1.46 4.28 1.59
CA LYS A 41 -1.13 4.75 2.94
C LYS A 41 -1.04 6.26 2.98
N SER A 42 -1.83 6.88 3.85
CA SER A 42 -2.00 8.32 3.83
C SER A 42 -1.96 8.99 5.20
N GLY A 43 -1.80 10.32 5.18
CA GLY A 43 -1.78 11.14 6.38
C GLY A 43 -0.71 10.69 7.37
N LYS A 44 -1.12 10.47 8.62
CA LYS A 44 -0.21 10.14 9.74
C LYS A 44 0.17 8.67 9.84
N TYR A 45 -0.09 7.87 8.81
CA TYR A 45 0.21 6.42 8.85
C TYR A 45 1.68 6.16 9.19
N TRP A 46 2.60 6.83 8.51
CA TRP A 46 4.03 6.63 8.74
C TRP A 46 4.49 7.15 10.10
N GLU A 47 4.00 8.31 10.55
CA GLU A 47 4.23 8.80 11.91
C GLU A 47 3.79 7.77 12.95
N PHE A 48 2.65 7.10 12.73
CA PHE A 48 2.17 6.05 13.62
C PHE A 48 3.06 4.80 13.59
N ILE A 49 3.58 4.40 12.42
CA ILE A 49 4.53 3.28 12.29
C ILE A 49 5.86 3.60 12.98
N GLU A 50 6.42 4.79 12.76
CA GLU A 50 7.71 5.20 13.32
C GLU A 50 7.67 5.34 14.84
N ASN A 51 6.57 5.89 15.38
CA ASN A 51 6.41 6.06 16.83
C ASN A 51 6.02 4.76 17.56
N ASN A 52 5.82 3.65 16.83
CA ASN A 52 5.41 2.38 17.43
C ASN A 52 6.05 1.19 16.72
N HIS A 53 7.19 0.72 17.25
CA HIS A 53 7.93 -0.43 16.72
C HIS A 53 7.06 -1.68 16.49
N LYS A 54 6.06 -1.94 17.36
CA LYS A 54 5.15 -3.08 17.20
C LYS A 54 4.29 -2.98 15.93
N GLN A 55 4.04 -1.77 15.44
CA GLN A 55 3.28 -1.57 14.22
C GLN A 55 4.13 -1.82 12.99
N PHE A 56 5.41 -1.46 13.02
CA PHE A 56 6.32 -1.84 11.94
C PHE A 56 6.50 -3.36 11.85
N ASP A 57 6.53 -4.06 12.99
CA ASP A 57 6.57 -5.52 13.03
C ASP A 57 5.29 -6.19 12.50
N LYS A 58 4.15 -5.49 12.54
CA LYS A 58 2.89 -5.95 11.91
C LYS A 58 2.82 -5.61 10.44
N PHE A 59 3.33 -4.45 10.04
CA PHE A 59 3.35 -4.00 8.65
C PHE A 59 4.06 -5.00 7.73
N LYS A 60 5.24 -5.50 8.15
CA LYS A 60 6.04 -6.42 7.33
C LYS A 60 5.34 -7.73 6.95
N PRO A 61 4.81 -8.53 7.90
CA PRO A 61 4.10 -9.77 7.56
C PRO A 61 2.79 -9.48 6.81
N ASP A 62 2.12 -8.37 7.10
CA ASP A 62 0.86 -8.00 6.46
C ASP A 62 1.04 -7.66 4.97
N MET A 63 2.02 -6.79 4.66
CA MET A 63 2.42 -6.47 3.29
C MET A 63 3.03 -7.67 2.56
N GLY A 64 3.80 -8.51 3.27
CA GLY A 64 4.38 -9.73 2.70
C GLY A 64 3.31 -10.74 2.29
N ASN A 65 2.27 -10.94 3.12
CA ASN A 65 1.19 -11.86 2.80
C ASN A 65 0.39 -11.41 1.57
N ARG A 66 0.16 -10.10 1.43
CA ARG A 66 -0.48 -9.53 0.24
C ARG A 66 0.37 -9.69 -1.03
N LEU A 67 1.68 -9.48 -0.94
CA LEU A 67 2.60 -9.77 -2.04
C LEU A 67 2.48 -11.25 -2.47
N ASP A 68 2.54 -12.19 -1.52
CA ASP A 68 2.45 -13.62 -1.83
C ASP A 68 1.09 -14.01 -2.46
N ILE A 69 -0.01 -13.35 -2.07
CA ILE A 69 -1.33 -13.55 -2.69
C ILE A 69 -1.35 -12.98 -4.11
N ALA A 70 -0.89 -11.75 -4.31
CA ALA A 70 -0.85 -11.12 -5.63
C ALA A 70 -0.04 -11.97 -6.63
N LEU A 71 1.17 -12.41 -6.24
CA LEU A 71 2.03 -13.22 -7.10
C LEU A 71 1.42 -14.58 -7.47
N ARG A 72 0.69 -15.23 -6.55
CA ARG A 72 -0.02 -16.50 -6.83
C ARG A 72 -1.23 -16.32 -7.76
N ASN A 73 -1.72 -15.10 -7.90
CA ASN A 73 -2.84 -14.74 -8.77
C ASN A 73 -2.36 -13.99 -10.03
N ASP A 74 -1.09 -14.20 -10.43
CA ASP A 74 -0.45 -13.58 -11.61
C ASP A 74 -0.54 -12.04 -11.64
N ALA A 75 -0.58 -11.42 -10.45
CA ALA A 75 -0.66 -9.98 -10.24
C ALA A 75 0.65 -9.38 -9.70
N THR A 76 0.84 -8.09 -9.96
CA THR A 76 1.86 -7.25 -9.33
C THR A 76 1.30 -6.60 -8.07
N TYR A 77 2.19 -6.19 -7.18
CA TYR A 77 1.81 -5.55 -5.93
C TYR A 77 2.69 -4.33 -5.64
N GLU A 78 2.04 -3.22 -5.32
CA GLU A 78 2.71 -1.95 -5.05
C GLU A 78 2.06 -1.15 -3.91
N LEU A 79 2.77 -0.12 -3.47
CA LEU A 79 2.35 0.75 -2.38
C LEU A 79 2.30 2.19 -2.87
N PHE A 80 1.15 2.84 -2.72
CA PHE A 80 1.02 4.28 -2.87
C PHE A 80 1.03 4.95 -1.52
N SER A 81 1.71 6.10 -1.44
CA SER A 81 1.58 6.97 -0.28
C SER A 81 1.49 8.42 -0.65
N ASN A 82 0.67 9.18 0.05
CA ASN A 82 0.62 10.64 -0.11
C ASN A 82 1.40 11.41 0.96
N THR A 83 2.13 10.70 1.79
CA THR A 83 3.12 11.28 2.70
C THR A 83 4.46 10.58 2.49
N PRO A 84 5.58 11.22 2.84
CA PRO A 84 6.89 10.59 2.69
C PRO A 84 6.96 9.28 3.47
N ILE A 85 7.30 8.20 2.78
CA ILE A 85 7.55 6.88 3.33
C ILE A 85 8.91 6.93 4.05
N PRO A 86 9.01 6.48 5.32
CA PRO A 86 10.26 6.43 6.06
C PRO A 86 11.32 5.58 5.36
N GLU A 87 12.61 5.96 5.46
CA GLU A 87 13.67 5.25 4.74
C GLU A 87 13.75 3.77 5.16
N ILE A 88 13.57 3.48 6.46
CA ILE A 88 13.53 2.09 6.96
C ILE A 88 12.43 1.25 6.32
N VAL A 89 11.30 1.87 5.95
CA VAL A 89 10.21 1.22 5.22
C VAL A 89 10.59 1.06 3.75
N LYS A 90 11.15 2.10 3.11
CA LYS A 90 11.63 2.05 1.71
C LYS A 90 12.66 0.95 1.50
N GLU A 91 13.64 0.81 2.39
CA GLU A 91 14.64 -0.26 2.36
C GLU A 91 14.01 -1.65 2.42
N TRP A 92 13.02 -1.82 3.30
CA TRP A 92 12.29 -3.08 3.40
C TRP A 92 11.47 -3.40 2.14
N LEU A 93 10.77 -2.41 1.57
CA LEU A 93 10.01 -2.55 0.33
C LEU A 93 10.93 -2.93 -0.85
N LYS A 94 12.08 -2.24 -0.99
CA LYS A 94 13.11 -2.55 -1.99
C LYS A 94 13.60 -3.99 -1.86
N LYS A 95 13.90 -4.45 -0.64
CA LYS A 95 14.34 -5.83 -0.37
C LYS A 95 13.28 -6.87 -0.77
N LYS A 96 11.99 -6.51 -0.70
CA LYS A 96 10.86 -7.35 -1.10
C LYS A 96 10.47 -7.18 -2.57
N SER A 97 11.15 -6.32 -3.32
CA SER A 97 10.79 -5.96 -4.69
C SER A 97 9.35 -5.43 -4.81
N ILE A 98 8.84 -4.79 -3.75
CA ILE A 98 7.55 -4.10 -3.78
C ILE A 98 7.79 -2.70 -4.32
N ILE A 99 7.13 -2.37 -5.43
CA ILE A 99 7.17 -1.03 -6.02
C ILE A 99 6.47 -0.07 -5.07
N TYR A 100 7.00 1.14 -4.91
CA TYR A 100 6.33 2.18 -4.13
C TYR A 100 6.38 3.52 -4.85
N THR A 101 5.31 4.30 -4.69
CA THR A 101 5.15 5.63 -5.30
C THR A 101 4.67 6.63 -4.26
N GLU A 102 5.37 7.76 -4.14
CA GLU A 102 5.00 8.88 -3.27
C GLU A 102 4.29 9.96 -4.10
N LEU A 103 3.02 10.20 -3.81
CA LEU A 103 2.16 11.21 -4.42
C LEU A 103 2.04 12.42 -3.50
N LEU A 104 3.13 13.20 -3.42
CA LEU A 104 3.25 14.35 -2.52
C LEU A 104 2.64 15.59 -3.19
N TYR A 105 1.37 15.88 -2.86
CA TYR A 105 0.63 17.06 -3.34
C TYR A 105 0.42 18.09 -2.22
#